data_AF-A0A060X1P4-F1
#
_entry.id   AF-A0A060X1P4-F1
#
_cell.length_a   1.000
_cell.length_b   1.000
_cell.length_c   1.000
_cell.angle_alpha   90.00
_cell.angle_beta   90.00
_cell.angle_gamma   90.00
#
_symmetry.space_group_name_H-M   'P 1'
#
loop_
_entity.id
_entity.type
_entity.pdbx_description
1 polymer ?
#
loop_
_entity_poly.entity_id
_entity_poly.type
_entity_poly.pdbx_seq_one_letter_code
_entity_poly.pdbx_strand_id
1 'polypeptide(L)'
;MDEFISANPCSFDHSSLFEMVQRLTLDHRLNDSYSCLGWLSPGQVFVMDEYCARNGVRGCHRHLCYLGDLLERAENGAMIDPTLLHYSFAFCASHVHGNRPDGIGTVTVEEKERFEDIKERLRVLLENQITHFRYCFPFGRPEGALKATLSLLERVLMKDIVTPVPQEEVKTVIRKCLEQAALINYQRLSEYAKVEGR
;
A
#
# COMPACT_ATOMS: atom_id res chain seq x y z
N MET A 1 19.23 -12.76 -29.14
CA MET A 1 17.79 -13.10 -29.32
C MET A 1 17.61 -14.61 -29.28
N ASP A 2 18.42 -15.37 -30.01
CA ASP A 2 18.38 -16.84 -30.02
C ASP A 2 18.61 -17.50 -28.65
N GLU A 3 19.50 -16.95 -27.82
CA GLU A 3 19.71 -17.47 -26.44
C GLU A 3 18.45 -17.40 -25.58
N PHE A 4 17.64 -16.34 -25.69
CA PHE A 4 16.37 -16.21 -24.97
C PHE A 4 15.29 -17.16 -25.49
N ILE A 5 15.33 -17.49 -26.79
CA ILE A 5 14.39 -18.42 -27.44
C ILE A 5 14.74 -19.87 -27.07
N SER A 6 16.04 -20.17 -26.89
CA SER A 6 16.52 -21.50 -26.52
C SER A 6 16.56 -21.78 -25.00
N ALA A 7 16.37 -20.76 -24.16
CA ALA A 7 16.45 -20.93 -22.72
C ALA A 7 15.28 -21.75 -22.18
N ASN A 8 15.56 -22.66 -21.25
CA ASN A 8 14.52 -23.44 -20.58
C ASN A 8 13.73 -22.52 -19.62
N PRO A 9 12.43 -22.28 -19.84
CA PRO A 9 11.64 -21.42 -18.96
C PRO A 9 11.66 -21.91 -17.51
N CYS A 10 11.66 -23.23 -17.28
CA CYS A 10 11.60 -23.81 -15.94
C CYS A 10 12.85 -23.60 -15.08
N SER A 11 13.97 -23.14 -15.65
CA SER A 11 15.20 -22.89 -14.89
C SER A 11 15.30 -21.48 -14.31
N PHE A 12 14.32 -20.60 -14.58
CA PHE A 12 14.34 -19.23 -14.09
C PHE A 12 13.61 -19.06 -12.76
N ASP A 13 14.09 -18.11 -11.95
CA ASP A 13 13.31 -17.62 -10.82
C ASP A 13 12.19 -16.69 -11.32
N HIS A 14 11.04 -17.30 -11.58
CA HIS A 14 9.86 -16.58 -12.05
C HIS A 14 9.29 -15.60 -11.03
N SER A 15 9.57 -15.75 -9.73
CA SER A 15 9.13 -14.81 -8.70
C SER A 15 9.87 -13.49 -8.85
N SER A 16 11.21 -13.54 -8.92
CA SER A 16 12.05 -12.35 -9.14
C SER A 16 11.79 -11.69 -10.50
N LEU A 17 11.63 -12.47 -11.56
CA LEU A 17 11.27 -11.93 -12.88
C LEU A 17 9.91 -11.25 -12.87
N PHE A 18 8.92 -11.84 -12.20
CA PHE A 18 7.60 -11.25 -12.07
C PHE A 18 7.65 -9.93 -11.30
N GLU A 19 8.39 -9.90 -10.18
CA GLU A 19 8.58 -8.68 -9.40
C GLU A 19 9.16 -7.55 -10.27
N MET A 20 10.18 -7.85 -11.08
CA MET A 20 10.76 -6.87 -12.00
C MET A 20 9.73 -6.35 -13.02
N VAL A 21 8.98 -7.25 -13.65
CA VAL A 21 7.95 -6.87 -14.64
C VAL A 21 6.83 -6.05 -14.00
N GLN A 22 6.38 -6.45 -12.81
CA GLN A 22 5.35 -5.73 -12.06
C GLN A 22 5.79 -4.32 -11.71
N ARG A 23 7.02 -4.16 -11.19
CA ARG A 23 7.62 -2.88 -10.82
C ARG A 23 7.73 -1.94 -12.02
N LEU A 24 8.31 -2.42 -13.12
CA LEU A 24 8.44 -1.65 -14.37
C LEU A 24 7.09 -1.25 -14.95
N THR A 25 6.08 -2.13 -14.84
CA THR A 25 4.73 -1.83 -15.29
C THR A 25 4.09 -0.74 -14.44
N LEU A 26 4.26 -0.79 -13.12
CA LEU A 26 3.79 0.25 -12.21
C LEU A 26 4.47 1.59 -12.50
N ASP A 27 5.79 1.60 -12.68
CA ASP A 27 6.54 2.81 -13.01
C ASP A 27 6.07 3.41 -14.35
N HIS A 28 5.84 2.57 -15.36
CA HIS A 28 5.26 3.02 -16.63
C HIS A 28 3.87 3.65 -16.43
N ARG A 29 3.01 3.04 -15.61
CA ARG A 29 1.66 3.55 -15.34
C ARG A 29 1.69 4.87 -14.57
N LEU A 30 2.54 5.01 -13.57
CA LEU A 30 2.64 6.24 -12.75
C LEU A 30 3.24 7.41 -13.53
N ASN A 31 4.02 7.14 -14.58
CA ASN A 31 4.52 8.17 -15.50
C ASN A 31 3.50 8.59 -16.57
N ASP A 32 2.38 7.87 -16.71
CA ASP A 32 1.29 8.24 -17.62
C ASP A 32 0.48 9.40 -17.05
N SER A 33 0.16 10.40 -17.89
CA SER A 33 0.03 11.78 -17.44
C SER A 33 -1.11 12.08 -16.47
N TYR A 34 -2.19 11.27 -16.33
CA TYR A 34 -3.34 11.74 -15.55
C TYR A 34 -4.29 10.76 -14.83
N SER A 35 -4.10 9.44 -14.71
CA SER A 35 -5.26 8.64 -14.20
C SER A 35 -5.03 7.32 -13.49
N CYS A 36 -3.83 6.74 -13.51
CA CYS A 36 -3.73 5.38 -13.00
C CYS A 36 -3.85 5.32 -11.47
N LEU A 37 -3.33 6.32 -10.73
CA LEU A 37 -3.28 6.29 -9.25
C LEU A 37 -2.71 4.96 -8.69
N GLY A 38 -1.77 4.37 -9.42
CA GLY A 38 -1.21 3.05 -9.13
C GLY A 38 -1.92 1.88 -9.81
N TRP A 39 -3.14 2.02 -10.32
CA TRP A 39 -3.88 0.94 -10.97
C TRP A 39 -3.25 0.49 -12.30
N LEU A 40 -2.95 -0.81 -12.36
CA LEU A 40 -2.67 -1.51 -13.61
C LEU A 40 -3.94 -1.57 -14.48
N SER A 41 -3.76 -1.52 -15.80
CA SER A 41 -4.89 -1.68 -16.72
C SER A 41 -5.43 -3.12 -16.71
N PRO A 42 -6.70 -3.36 -17.08
CA PRO A 42 -7.24 -4.72 -17.14
C PRO A 42 -6.41 -5.67 -18.00
N GLY A 43 -5.83 -5.19 -19.11
CA GLY A 43 -4.94 -5.98 -19.96
C GLY A 43 -3.61 -6.32 -19.29
N GLN A 44 -3.03 -5.40 -18.52
CA GLN A 44 -1.80 -5.66 -17.74
C GLN A 44 -2.06 -6.69 -16.64
N VAL A 45 -3.18 -6.54 -15.90
CA VAL A 45 -3.58 -7.50 -14.87
C VAL A 45 -3.78 -8.89 -15.47
N PHE A 46 -4.49 -8.99 -16.60
CA PHE A 46 -4.70 -10.25 -17.30
C PHE A 46 -3.39 -10.94 -17.68
N VAL A 47 -2.46 -10.22 -18.32
CA VAL A 47 -1.15 -10.80 -18.71
C VAL A 47 -0.34 -11.26 -17.49
N MET A 48 -0.38 -10.49 -16.41
CA MET A 48 0.29 -10.86 -15.16
C MET A 48 -0.34 -12.11 -14.52
N ASP A 49 -1.66 -12.20 -14.50
CA ASP A 49 -2.38 -13.36 -13.97
C ASP A 49 -2.06 -14.63 -14.75
N GLU A 50 -2.07 -14.56 -16.09
CA GLU A 50 -1.68 -15.68 -16.96
C GLU A 50 -0.23 -16.11 -16.74
N TYR A 51 0.70 -15.16 -16.60
CA TYR A 51 2.10 -15.47 -16.28
C TYR A 51 2.22 -16.20 -14.94
N CYS A 52 1.52 -15.74 -13.90
CA CYS A 52 1.57 -16.35 -12.58
C CYS A 52 0.95 -17.73 -12.56
N ALA A 53 -0.18 -17.93 -13.25
CA ALA A 53 -0.83 -19.22 -13.38
C ALA A 53 0.07 -20.24 -14.09
N ARG A 54 0.79 -19.81 -15.13
CA ARG A 54 1.70 -20.68 -15.90
C ARG A 54 2.98 -21.05 -15.15
N ASN A 55 3.53 -20.10 -14.39
CA ASN A 55 4.87 -20.25 -13.79
C ASN A 55 4.85 -20.47 -12.26
N GLY A 56 3.67 -20.60 -11.65
CA GLY A 56 3.54 -20.92 -10.23
C GLY A 56 3.93 -19.78 -9.28
N VAL A 57 3.84 -18.52 -9.71
CA VAL A 57 4.15 -17.37 -8.84
C VAL A 57 3.02 -17.18 -7.83
N ARG A 58 3.36 -17.22 -6.54
CA ARG A 58 2.39 -17.17 -5.43
C ARG A 58 1.67 -15.83 -5.37
N GLY A 59 0.36 -15.84 -5.15
CA GLY A 59 -0.46 -14.64 -5.02
C GLY A 59 0.01 -13.69 -3.91
N CYS A 60 0.35 -14.24 -2.73
CA CYS A 60 0.81 -13.42 -1.60
C CYS A 60 2.09 -12.65 -1.94
N HIS A 61 3.11 -13.32 -2.52
CA HIS A 61 4.31 -12.67 -3.02
C HIS A 61 3.99 -11.50 -3.97
N ARG A 62 3.12 -11.71 -4.98
CA ARG A 62 2.73 -10.66 -5.94
C ARG A 62 2.15 -9.42 -5.25
N HIS A 63 1.26 -9.63 -4.28
CA HIS A 63 0.61 -8.52 -3.58
C HIS A 63 1.55 -7.84 -2.56
N LEU A 64 2.48 -8.57 -1.96
CA LEU A 64 3.51 -7.98 -1.09
C LEU A 64 4.47 -7.11 -1.89
N CYS A 65 4.96 -7.59 -3.04
CA CYS A 65 5.80 -6.80 -3.93
C CYS A 65 5.06 -5.53 -4.38
N TYR A 66 3.84 -5.70 -4.87
CA TYR A 66 3.03 -4.59 -5.33
C TYR A 66 2.71 -3.57 -4.25
N LEU A 67 2.31 -4.02 -3.05
CA LEU A 67 2.03 -3.13 -1.93
C LEU A 67 3.29 -2.40 -1.47
N GLY A 68 4.44 -3.09 -1.41
CA GLY A 68 5.72 -2.48 -1.10
C GLY A 68 6.12 -1.40 -2.10
N ASP A 69 5.96 -1.67 -3.39
CA ASP A 69 6.21 -0.70 -4.45
C ASP A 69 5.25 0.50 -4.37
N LEU A 70 3.94 0.27 -4.22
CA LEU A 70 2.94 1.33 -4.05
C LEU A 70 3.26 2.23 -2.85
N LEU A 71 3.66 1.64 -1.72
CA LEU A 71 4.08 2.39 -0.54
C LEU A 71 5.31 3.25 -0.80
N GLU A 72 6.35 2.69 -1.43
CA GLU A 72 7.56 3.45 -1.76
C GLU A 72 7.24 4.67 -2.64
N ARG A 73 6.34 4.51 -3.62
CA ARG A 73 5.94 5.64 -4.48
C ARG A 73 5.08 6.64 -3.72
N ALA A 74 4.17 6.18 -2.84
CA ALA A 74 3.38 7.06 -2.00
C ALA A 74 4.25 7.86 -1.00
N GLU A 75 5.25 7.22 -0.40
CA GLU A 75 6.25 7.85 0.48
C GLU A 75 7.06 8.93 -0.27
N ASN A 76 7.34 8.70 -1.57
CA ASN A 76 7.98 9.67 -2.46
C ASN A 76 7.03 10.74 -3.03
N GLY A 77 5.78 10.79 -2.57
CA GLY A 77 4.81 11.82 -2.93
C GLY A 77 3.96 11.51 -4.17
N ALA A 78 4.03 10.29 -4.73
CA ALA A 78 3.11 9.88 -5.78
C ALA A 78 1.69 9.72 -5.22
N MET A 79 0.69 10.15 -5.99
CA MET A 79 -0.71 9.96 -5.64
C MET A 79 -1.13 8.52 -5.94
N ILE A 80 -1.34 7.72 -4.90
CA ILE A 80 -1.83 6.34 -4.99
C ILE A 80 -3.28 6.27 -4.50
N ASP A 81 -4.11 5.50 -5.19
CA ASP A 81 -5.50 5.28 -4.80
C ASP A 81 -5.57 4.52 -3.46
N PRO A 82 -6.21 5.08 -2.42
CA PRO A 82 -6.38 4.41 -1.14
C PRO A 82 -7.10 3.06 -1.26
N THR A 83 -8.05 2.92 -2.19
CA THR A 83 -8.79 1.67 -2.46
C THR A 83 -7.84 0.55 -2.89
N LEU A 84 -6.80 0.90 -3.66
CA LEU A 84 -5.80 -0.05 -4.13
C LEU A 84 -4.94 -0.55 -2.96
N LEU A 85 -4.50 0.36 -2.08
CA LEU A 85 -3.76 -0.01 -0.86
C LEU A 85 -4.62 -0.91 0.04
N HIS A 86 -5.90 -0.57 0.21
CA HIS A 86 -6.87 -1.38 0.96
C HIS A 86 -6.98 -2.80 0.43
N TYR A 87 -7.20 -2.93 -0.87
CA TYR A 87 -7.37 -4.22 -1.52
C TYR A 87 -6.12 -5.09 -1.38
N SER A 88 -4.95 -4.53 -1.70
CA SER A 88 -3.67 -5.24 -1.62
C SER A 88 -3.32 -5.63 -0.19
N PHE A 89 -3.51 -4.73 0.78
CA PHE A 89 -3.28 -5.03 2.19
C PHE A 89 -4.22 -6.12 2.70
N ALA A 90 -5.53 -6.03 2.41
CA ALA A 90 -6.51 -7.04 2.82
C ALA A 90 -6.18 -8.42 2.23
N PHE A 91 -5.72 -8.47 0.98
CA PHE A 91 -5.31 -9.71 0.33
C PHE A 91 -4.10 -10.35 1.04
N CYS A 92 -3.07 -9.57 1.37
CA CYS A 92 -1.90 -10.06 2.11
C CYS A 92 -2.27 -10.51 3.52
N ALA A 93 -3.03 -9.69 4.25
CA ALA A 93 -3.52 -10.01 5.59
C ALA A 93 -4.33 -11.31 5.60
N SER A 94 -5.20 -11.52 4.59
CA SER A 94 -6.01 -12.74 4.42
C SER A 94 -5.16 -14.02 4.35
N HIS A 95 -3.99 -13.94 3.72
CA HIS A 95 -3.05 -15.04 3.60
C HIS A 95 -2.24 -15.25 4.88
N VAL A 96 -1.66 -14.16 5.42
CA VAL A 96 -0.74 -14.22 6.57
C VAL A 96 -1.45 -14.68 7.84
N HIS A 97 -2.67 -14.20 8.07
CA HIS A 97 -3.44 -14.54 9.28
C HIS A 97 -4.33 -15.78 9.10
N GLY A 98 -4.33 -16.42 7.93
CA GLY A 98 -4.85 -17.79 7.75
C GLY A 98 -6.36 -17.98 7.85
N ASN A 99 -7.17 -17.06 7.32
CA ASN A 99 -8.64 -17.11 7.48
C ASN A 99 -9.39 -16.86 6.16
N ARG A 100 -9.10 -17.67 5.14
CA ARG A 100 -9.84 -17.66 3.87
C ARG A 100 -11.03 -18.61 3.93
N PRO A 101 -12.23 -18.19 3.50
CA PRO A 101 -13.36 -19.11 3.32
C PRO A 101 -13.07 -20.21 2.28
N ASP A 102 -12.09 -19.98 1.39
CA ASP A 102 -11.72 -20.88 0.29
C ASP A 102 -10.59 -21.88 0.63
N GLY A 103 -10.13 -21.96 1.88
CA GLY A 103 -9.16 -22.97 2.36
C GLY A 103 -7.89 -22.43 3.03
N ILE A 104 -6.94 -23.34 3.31
CA ILE A 104 -5.66 -23.01 3.98
C ILE A 104 -4.75 -22.27 2.99
N GLY A 105 -4.54 -20.97 3.21
CA GLY A 105 -3.48 -20.22 2.53
C GLY A 105 -2.12 -20.61 3.10
N THR A 106 -1.15 -20.93 2.23
CA THR A 106 0.24 -21.14 2.65
C THR A 106 1.02 -19.85 2.42
N VAL A 107 1.79 -19.45 3.44
CA VAL A 107 2.67 -18.28 3.41
C VAL A 107 4.04 -18.71 3.93
N THR A 108 5.08 -18.26 3.24
CA THR A 108 6.46 -18.50 3.65
C THR A 108 6.86 -17.60 4.81
N VAL A 109 7.92 -17.97 5.54
CA VAL A 109 8.45 -17.13 6.64
C VAL A 109 8.87 -15.75 6.12
N GLU A 110 9.56 -15.72 4.98
CA GLU A 110 9.99 -14.49 4.31
C GLU A 110 8.81 -13.58 3.94
N GLU A 111 7.72 -14.13 3.39
CA GLU A 111 6.51 -13.35 3.09
C GLU A 111 5.85 -12.79 4.34
N LYS A 112 5.90 -13.52 5.46
CA LYS A 112 5.36 -13.06 6.74
C LYS A 112 6.20 -11.91 7.32
N GLU A 113 7.52 -12.01 7.27
CA GLU A 113 8.43 -10.94 7.70
C GLU A 113 8.24 -9.69 6.83
N ARG A 114 8.24 -9.86 5.50
CA ARG A 114 7.99 -8.77 4.54
C ARG A 114 6.62 -8.11 4.76
N PHE A 115 5.61 -8.88 5.15
CA PHE A 115 4.28 -8.33 5.48
C PHE A 115 4.32 -7.43 6.71
N GLU A 116 4.98 -7.85 7.81
CA GLU A 116 5.06 -7.02 9.02
C GLU A 116 5.83 -5.72 8.75
N ASP A 117 6.90 -5.76 7.95
CA ASP A 117 7.64 -4.56 7.54
C ASP A 117 6.76 -3.60 6.72
N ILE A 118 6.03 -4.14 5.74
CA ILE A 118 5.09 -3.37 4.91
C ILE A 118 3.94 -2.82 5.75
N LYS A 119 3.44 -3.59 6.71
CA LYS A 119 2.36 -3.20 7.63
C LYS A 119 2.76 -2.00 8.48
N GLU A 120 3.96 -2.00 9.05
CA GLU A 120 4.44 -0.85 9.84
C GLU A 120 4.69 0.37 8.95
N ARG A 121 5.28 0.21 7.76
CA ARG A 121 5.42 1.31 6.79
C ARG A 121 4.07 1.92 6.41
N LEU A 122 3.09 1.08 6.09
CA LEU A 122 1.74 1.54 5.78
C LEU A 122 1.12 2.26 6.97
N ARG A 123 1.30 1.77 8.21
CA ARG A 123 0.83 2.46 9.41
C ARG A 123 1.40 3.88 9.52
N VAL A 124 2.72 4.02 9.37
CA VAL A 124 3.40 5.32 9.41
C VAL A 124 2.89 6.26 8.31
N LEU A 125 2.70 5.75 7.09
CA LEU A 125 2.14 6.53 5.97
C LEU A 125 0.74 7.06 6.31
N LEU A 126 -0.14 6.22 6.86
CA LEU A 126 -1.50 6.59 7.23
C LEU A 126 -1.53 7.59 8.39
N GLU A 127 -0.71 7.39 9.43
CA GLU A 127 -0.55 8.36 10.53
C GLU A 127 -0.08 9.72 10.00
N ASN A 128 0.85 9.72 9.03
CA ASN A 128 1.32 10.94 8.39
C ASN A 128 0.22 11.64 7.58
N GLN A 129 -0.58 10.89 6.81
CA GLN A 129 -1.72 11.43 6.06
C GLN A 129 -2.80 12.03 6.98
N ILE A 130 -3.06 11.40 8.13
CA ILE A 130 -4.02 11.89 9.13
C ILE A 130 -3.46 13.14 9.82
N THR A 131 -2.17 13.16 10.16
CA THR A 131 -1.50 14.33 10.74
C THR A 131 -1.56 15.53 9.79
N HIS A 132 -1.40 15.29 8.49
CA HIS A 132 -1.45 16.31 7.45
C HIS A 132 -2.81 16.39 6.75
N PHE A 133 -3.92 16.08 7.45
CA PHE A 133 -5.24 15.94 6.84
C PHE A 133 -5.71 17.15 6.01
N ARG A 134 -5.29 18.38 6.36
CA ARG A 134 -5.63 19.59 5.58
C ARG A 134 -5.03 19.59 4.17
N TYR A 135 -3.87 18.97 4.00
CA TYR A 135 -3.14 18.87 2.73
C TYR A 135 -3.48 17.57 1.99
N CYS A 136 -3.59 16.47 2.72
CA CYS A 136 -3.91 15.16 2.14
C CYS A 136 -5.39 15.02 1.77
N PHE A 137 -6.30 15.75 2.44
CA PHE A 137 -7.74 15.72 2.20
C PHE A 137 -8.33 17.15 2.13
N PRO A 138 -7.90 17.98 1.17
CA PRO A 138 -8.32 19.37 1.09
C PRO A 138 -9.84 19.46 0.88
N PHE A 139 -10.53 20.14 1.79
CA PHE A 139 -12.00 20.27 1.79
C PHE A 139 -12.74 18.92 1.71
N GLY A 140 -12.14 17.85 2.25
CA GLY A 140 -12.71 16.51 2.21
C GLY A 140 -12.71 15.88 0.81
N ARG A 141 -11.86 16.37 -0.09
CA ARG A 141 -11.69 15.80 -1.43
C ARG A 141 -10.44 14.90 -1.51
N PRO A 142 -10.52 13.77 -2.24
CA PRO A 142 -11.75 13.20 -2.81
C PRO A 142 -12.72 12.74 -1.71
N GLU A 143 -14.02 12.78 -2.02
CA GLU A 143 -15.07 12.43 -1.06
C GLU A 143 -14.86 11.02 -0.50
N GLY A 144 -14.92 10.86 0.82
CA GLY A 144 -14.71 9.57 1.48
C GLY A 144 -13.25 9.14 1.64
N ALA A 145 -12.26 9.88 1.10
CA ALA A 145 -10.85 9.50 1.21
C ALA A 145 -10.36 9.42 2.66
N LEU A 146 -10.67 10.43 3.50
CA LEU A 146 -10.31 10.39 4.92
C LEU A 146 -10.97 9.21 5.64
N LYS A 147 -12.23 8.91 5.32
CA LYS A 147 -12.95 7.75 5.88
C LYS A 147 -12.27 6.45 5.47
N ALA A 148 -11.85 6.34 4.21
CA ALA A 148 -11.10 5.19 3.72
C ALA A 148 -9.74 5.07 4.44
N THR A 149 -8.97 6.16 4.60
CA THR A 149 -7.70 6.17 5.33
C THR A 149 -7.86 5.71 6.78
N LEU A 150 -8.88 6.20 7.48
CA LEU A 150 -9.19 5.76 8.86
C LEU A 150 -9.58 4.28 8.90
N SER A 151 -10.40 3.82 7.96
CA SER A 151 -10.78 2.41 7.86
C SER A 151 -9.58 1.51 7.55
N LEU A 152 -8.59 1.99 6.77
CA LEU A 152 -7.36 1.22 6.53
C LEU A 152 -6.52 1.17 7.78
N LEU A 153 -6.38 2.29 8.50
CA LEU A 153 -5.63 2.36 9.74
C LEU A 153 -6.19 1.37 10.77
N GLU A 154 -7.51 1.32 10.92
CA GLU A 154 -8.16 0.33 11.80
C GLU A 154 -7.75 -1.10 11.43
N ARG A 155 -7.78 -1.45 10.14
CA ARG A 155 -7.36 -2.78 9.66
C ARG A 155 -5.88 -3.05 9.88
N VAL A 156 -5.03 -2.06 9.69
CA VAL A 156 -3.58 -2.16 9.90
C VAL A 156 -3.26 -2.38 11.38
N LEU A 157 -4.06 -1.82 12.29
CA LEU A 157 -3.90 -2.01 13.73
C LEU A 157 -4.41 -3.38 14.21
N MET A 158 -5.15 -4.13 13.40
CA MET A 158 -5.64 -5.46 13.78
C MET A 158 -4.46 -6.44 13.94
N LYS A 159 -4.56 -7.31 14.95
CA LYS A 159 -3.59 -8.39 15.19
C LYS A 159 -3.83 -9.61 14.29
N ASP A 160 -5.08 -9.78 13.88
CA ASP A 160 -5.56 -10.82 12.97
C ASP A 160 -6.81 -10.29 12.24
N ILE A 161 -7.40 -11.07 11.32
CA ILE A 161 -8.52 -10.59 10.49
C ILE A 161 -9.87 -10.56 11.24
N VAL A 162 -10.00 -11.25 12.38
CA VAL A 162 -11.28 -11.50 13.07
C VAL A 162 -11.42 -10.74 14.38
N THR A 163 -10.32 -10.32 14.99
CA THR A 163 -10.29 -9.58 16.24
C THR A 163 -10.29 -8.08 15.92
N PRO A 164 -11.43 -7.38 16.10
CA PRO A 164 -11.47 -5.94 15.92
C PRO A 164 -10.56 -5.25 16.95
N VAL A 165 -9.91 -4.18 16.51
CA VAL A 165 -9.09 -3.34 17.41
C VAL A 165 -10.00 -2.65 18.42
N PRO A 166 -9.64 -2.63 19.71
CA PRO A 166 -10.37 -1.84 20.70
C PRO A 166 -10.47 -0.38 20.26
N GLN A 167 -11.66 0.20 20.34
CA GLN A 167 -11.89 1.59 19.90
C GLN A 167 -10.97 2.59 20.60
N GLU A 168 -10.58 2.34 21.85
CA GLU A 168 -9.65 3.20 22.58
C GLU A 168 -8.23 3.20 22.01
N GLU A 169 -7.77 2.09 21.43
CA GLU A 169 -6.46 2.04 20.76
C GLU A 169 -6.47 2.91 19.51
N VAL A 170 -7.51 2.77 18.68
CA VAL A 170 -7.70 3.59 17.46
C VAL A 170 -7.82 5.08 17.83
N LYS A 171 -8.63 5.42 18.83
CA LYS A 171 -8.77 6.80 19.33
C LYS A 171 -7.45 7.36 19.84
N THR A 172 -6.62 6.54 20.49
CA THR A 172 -5.31 6.98 21.00
C THR A 172 -4.38 7.35 19.86
N VAL A 173 -4.33 6.55 18.80
CA VAL A 173 -3.54 6.84 17.59
C VAL A 173 -4.04 8.12 16.91
N ILE A 174 -5.36 8.25 16.71
CA ILE A 174 -5.95 9.45 16.10
C ILE A 174 -5.67 10.70 16.94
N ARG A 175 -5.82 10.62 18.27
CA ARG A 175 -5.53 11.74 19.18
C ARG A 175 -4.09 12.21 19.01
N LYS A 176 -3.14 11.29 19.00
CA LYS A 176 -1.72 11.61 18.79
C LYS A 176 -1.48 12.30 17.44
N CYS A 177 -2.10 11.82 16.36
CA CYS A 177 -2.00 12.44 15.04
C CYS A 177 -2.57 13.87 15.04
N LEU A 178 -3.71 14.09 15.72
CA LEU A 178 -4.36 15.41 15.80
C LEU A 178 -3.57 16.40 16.68
N GLU A 179 -2.97 15.94 17.78
CA GLU A 179 -2.07 16.74 18.62
C GLU A 179 -0.84 17.19 17.82
N GLN A 180 -0.23 16.28 17.06
CA GLN A 180 0.87 16.59 16.15
C GLN A 180 0.43 17.56 15.04
N ALA A 181 -0.75 17.36 14.46
CA ALA A 181 -1.31 18.27 13.47
C ALA A 181 -1.50 19.68 14.04
N ALA A 182 -2.00 19.80 15.26
CA ALA A 182 -2.16 21.09 15.94
C ALA A 182 -0.81 21.80 16.14
N LEU A 183 0.22 21.06 16.57
CA LEU A 183 1.57 21.59 16.75
C LEU A 183 2.16 22.12 15.43
N ILE A 184 2.10 21.32 14.36
CA ILE A 184 2.60 21.70 13.03
C ILE A 184 1.87 22.96 12.52
N ASN A 185 0.54 23.01 12.66
CA ASN A 185 -0.24 24.16 12.23
C ASN A 185 0.11 25.42 13.04
N TYR A 186 0.30 25.30 14.35
CA TYR A 186 0.70 26.41 15.20
C TYR A 186 2.09 26.95 14.84
N GLN A 187 3.06 26.04 14.63
CA GLN A 187 4.42 26.41 14.20
C GLN A 187 4.39 27.19 12.88
N ARG A 188 3.72 26.65 11.85
CA ARG A 188 3.58 27.33 10.55
C ARG A 188 2.93 28.70 10.70
N LEU A 189 1.83 28.81 11.45
CA LEU A 189 1.16 30.09 11.67
C LEU A 189 2.08 31.11 12.36
N SER A 190 2.84 30.67 13.37
CA SER A 190 3.78 31.53 14.09
C SER A 190 4.93 32.02 13.21
N GLU A 191 5.35 31.23 12.23
CA GLU A 191 6.36 31.62 11.23
C GLU A 191 5.79 32.65 10.25
N TYR A 192 4.60 32.42 9.70
CA TYR A 192 3.92 33.38 8.83
C TYR A 192 3.70 34.74 9.52
N ALA A 193 3.22 34.74 10.76
CA ALA A 193 2.99 35.97 11.52
C ALA A 193 4.29 36.76 11.79
N LYS A 194 5.44 36.09 11.93
CA LYS A 194 6.75 36.75 12.07
C LYS A 194 7.25 37.39 10.78
N VAL A 195 6.81 36.88 9.62
CA VAL A 195 7.17 37.40 8.30
C VAL A 195 6.33 38.63 7.94
N GLU A 196 5.04 38.66 8.29
CA GLU A 196 4.15 39.81 8.05
C GLU A 196 4.34 40.96 9.06
N GLY A 197 4.98 40.69 10.21
CA GLY A 197 5.33 41.69 11.21
C GLY A 197 6.61 42.50 10.91
N ARG A 198 7.16 42.38 9.69
CA ARG A 198 8.29 43.16 9.17
C ARG A 198 7.84 43.96 7.94
#